data_AF-A0A1G8G4W7-F1
#
_entry.id   AF-A0A1G8G4W7-F1
#
_cell.length_a   1.000
_cell.length_b   1.000
_cell.length_c   1.000
_cell.angle_alpha   90.00
_cell.angle_beta   90.00
_cell.angle_gamma   90.00
#
_symmetry.space_group_name_H-M   'P 1'
#
loop_
_entity.id
_entity.type
_entity.pdbx_description
1 polymer ?
#
loop_
_entity_poly.entity_id
_entity_poly.type
_entity_poly.pdbx_seq_one_letter_code
_entity_poly.pdbx_strand_id
1 'polypeptide(L)'
;MILGPDDFSAELAERYGYVNRAIPDAEIEDFVDTFARRMASFEKHALVGAKALMNEVSLPANSVFPPALSAFFSSVAHPGTRARSASLLERGLQRRSEVELRLGHAVAEVAPRR
;
A
#
# COMPACT_ATOMS: atom_id res chain seq x y z
N MET A 1 -4.90 8.35 -5.74
CA MET A 1 -3.94 7.55 -4.96
C MET A 1 -2.48 7.87 -5.30
N ILE A 2 -1.93 7.53 -6.48
CA ILE A 2 -0.48 7.61 -6.71
C ILE A 2 0.10 9.04 -6.75
N LEU A 3 -0.63 10.03 -7.26
CA LEU A 3 -0.13 11.40 -7.41
C LEU A 3 -0.59 12.37 -6.29
N GLY A 4 -1.55 11.97 -5.45
CA GLY A 4 -2.26 12.84 -4.50
C GLY A 4 -1.73 12.80 -3.05
N PRO A 5 -0.69 12.02 -2.77
CA PRO A 5 -0.41 11.33 -1.48
C PRO A 5 -1.47 11.15 -0.37
N ASP A 6 -2.75 11.43 -0.58
CA ASP A 6 -3.77 11.38 0.49
C ASP A 6 -3.95 9.99 1.12
N ASP A 7 -4.28 10.00 2.42
CA ASP A 7 -4.70 8.84 3.18
C ASP A 7 -6.17 8.51 2.89
N PHE A 8 -6.53 7.22 2.83
CA PHE A 8 -7.88 6.75 2.55
C PHE A 8 -8.44 5.96 3.73
N SER A 9 -9.73 6.16 4.05
CA SER A 9 -10.45 5.29 4.99
C SER A 9 -10.67 3.90 4.39
N ALA A 10 -10.98 2.91 5.24
CA ALA A 10 -11.26 1.55 4.78
C ALA A 10 -12.42 1.49 3.77
N GLU A 11 -13.49 2.25 4.01
CA GLU A 11 -14.68 2.29 3.14
C GLU A 11 -14.36 2.91 1.78
N LEU A 12 -13.50 3.94 1.75
CA LEU A 12 -13.09 4.55 0.50
C LEU A 12 -12.12 3.63 -0.27
N ALA A 13 -11.21 2.96 0.44
CA ALA A 13 -10.31 1.96 -0.14
C ALA A 13 -11.10 0.78 -0.75
N GLU A 14 -12.17 0.30 -0.10
CA GLU A 14 -13.06 -0.72 -0.65
C GLU A 14 -13.75 -0.23 -1.94
N ARG A 15 -14.33 0.98 -1.93
CA ARG A 15 -14.99 1.55 -3.11
C ARG A 15 -14.05 1.74 -4.30
N TYR A 16 -12.76 1.95 -4.05
CA TYR A 16 -11.73 2.02 -5.09
C TYR A 16 -11.19 0.66 -5.52
N GLY A 17 -11.61 -0.43 -4.86
CA GLY A 17 -11.10 -1.78 -5.12
C GLY A 17 -9.66 -1.99 -4.64
N TYR A 18 -9.17 -1.13 -3.74
CA TYR A 18 -7.83 -1.25 -3.17
C TYR A 18 -7.76 -2.38 -2.13
N VAL A 19 -8.86 -2.62 -1.44
CA VAL A 19 -9.08 -3.76 -0.54
C VAL A 19 -10.36 -4.49 -0.94
N ASN A 20 -10.48 -5.78 -0.58
CA ASN A 20 -11.65 -6.58 -0.92
C ASN A 20 -12.92 -6.16 -0.19
N ARG A 21 -12.81 -5.73 1.08
CA ARG A 21 -13.93 -5.34 1.95
C ARG A 21 -13.43 -4.52 3.15
N ALA A 22 -14.18 -3.49 3.55
CA ALA A 22 -14.08 -2.83 4.84
C ALA A 22 -15.00 -3.55 5.84
N ILE A 23 -14.46 -3.89 7.00
CA ILE A 23 -15.12 -4.72 8.02
C ILE A 23 -15.10 -3.93 9.33
N PRO A 24 -16.18 -3.96 10.14
CA PRO A 24 -16.15 -3.39 11.47
C PRO A 24 -14.98 -3.95 12.29
N ASP A 25 -14.32 -3.08 13.04
CA ASP A 25 -13.12 -3.44 13.82
C ASP A 25 -13.36 -4.62 14.76
N ALA A 26 -14.53 -4.70 15.40
CA ALA A 26 -14.88 -5.79 16.30
C ALA A 26 -15.14 -7.15 15.63
N GLU A 27 -15.18 -7.21 14.29
CA GLU A 27 -15.52 -8.41 13.52
C GLU A 27 -14.35 -8.90 12.64
N ILE A 28 -13.28 -8.11 12.49
CA ILE A 28 -12.24 -8.38 11.49
C ILE A 28 -11.46 -9.66 11.81
N GLU A 29 -11.17 -9.93 13.08
CA GLU A 29 -10.46 -11.12 13.50
C GLU A 29 -11.24 -12.40 13.17
N ASP A 30 -12.51 -12.46 13.58
CA ASP A 30 -13.38 -13.62 13.36
C ASP A 30 -13.66 -13.85 11.87
N PHE A 31 -13.82 -12.77 11.10
CA PHE A 31 -14.00 -12.85 9.65
C PHE A 31 -12.78 -13.46 8.97
N VAL A 32 -11.58 -12.95 9.26
CA VAL A 32 -10.33 -13.41 8.66
C VAL A 32 -10.04 -14.86 9.06
N ASP A 33 -10.22 -15.21 10.33
CA ASP A 33 -10.01 -16.56 10.84
C ASP A 33 -10.94 -17.58 10.16
N THR A 34 -12.24 -17.27 10.10
CA THR A 34 -13.23 -18.12 9.44
C THR A 34 -12.89 -18.32 7.96
N PHE A 35 -12.50 -17.25 7.27
CA PHE A 35 -12.10 -17.33 5.86
C PHE A 35 -10.84 -18.18 5.65
N ALA A 36 -9.83 -18.02 6.51
CA ALA A 36 -8.59 -18.80 6.44
C ALA A 36 -8.85 -20.29 6.69
N ARG A 37 -9.64 -20.65 7.73
CA ARG A 37 -10.01 -22.05 8.00
C ARG A 37 -10.79 -22.67 6.85
N ARG A 38 -11.69 -21.91 6.22
CA ARG A 38 -12.41 -22.36 5.03
C ARG A 38 -11.46 -22.68 3.89
N MET A 39 -10.49 -21.81 3.58
CA MET A 39 -9.49 -22.09 2.55
C MET A 39 -8.63 -23.31 2.89
N ALA A 40 -8.23 -23.47 4.16
CA ALA A 40 -7.42 -24.59 4.61
C ALA A 40 -8.14 -25.95 4.51
N SER A 41 -9.48 -25.95 4.50
CA SER A 41 -10.29 -27.16 4.33
C SER A 41 -10.31 -27.71 2.89
N PHE A 42 -9.83 -26.94 1.91
CA PHE A 42 -9.88 -27.32 0.50
C PHE A 42 -8.62 -28.08 0.06
N GLU A 43 -8.78 -28.91 -0.97
CA GLU A 43 -7.69 -29.65 -1.58
C GLU A 43 -6.60 -28.71 -2.12
N LYS A 44 -5.36 -28.92 -1.67
CA LYS A 44 -4.23 -28.06 -2.00
C LYS A 44 -4.00 -27.92 -3.50
N HIS A 45 -4.18 -29.00 -4.27
CA HIS A 45 -3.98 -28.97 -5.72
C HIS A 45 -4.96 -28.03 -6.43
N ALA A 46 -6.22 -27.97 -5.96
CA ALA A 46 -7.24 -27.09 -6.50
C ALA A 46 -6.94 -25.62 -6.20
N LEU A 47 -6.50 -25.31 -4.96
CA LEU A 47 -6.10 -23.96 -4.56
C LEU A 47 -4.94 -23.44 -5.41
N VAL A 48 -3.90 -24.26 -5.59
CA VAL A 48 -2.72 -23.90 -6.39
C VAL A 48 -3.10 -23.67 -7.86
N GLY A 49 -3.87 -24.59 -8.45
CA GLY A 49 -4.31 -24.47 -9.84
C GLY A 49 -5.14 -23.20 -10.09
N ALA A 50 -6.12 -22.93 -9.22
CA ALA A 50 -6.95 -21.73 -9.33
C ALA A 50 -6.13 -20.44 -9.18
N LYS A 51 -5.19 -20.39 -8.21
CA LYS A 51 -4.34 -19.21 -8.01
C LYS A 51 -3.37 -19.00 -9.18
N ALA A 52 -2.83 -20.06 -9.76
CA ALA A 52 -1.97 -19.98 -10.94
C ALA A 52 -2.72 -19.37 -12.13
N LEU A 53 -3.91 -19.87 -12.46
CA LEU A 53 -4.74 -19.32 -13.53
C LEU A 53 -5.09 -17.84 -13.31
N MET A 54 -5.40 -17.46 -12.07
CA MET A 54 -5.68 -16.06 -11.75
C MET A 54 -4.44 -15.17 -11.89
N ASN A 55 -3.26 -15.67 -11.50
CA ASN A 55 -2.01 -14.91 -11.63
C ASN A 55 -1.68 -14.61 -13.10
N GLU A 56 -1.93 -15.55 -14.02
CA GLU A 56 -1.70 -15.35 -15.47
C GLU A 56 -2.47 -14.15 -16.05
N VAL A 57 -3.65 -13.85 -15.50
CA VAL A 57 -4.52 -12.77 -16.03
C VAL A 57 -4.49 -11.48 -15.21
N SER A 58 -3.89 -11.49 -14.02
CA SER A 58 -3.92 -10.36 -13.08
C SER A 58 -2.56 -9.77 -12.74
N LEU A 59 -1.47 -10.53 -12.87
CA LEU A 59 -0.13 -10.01 -12.62
C LEU A 59 0.45 -9.33 -13.87
N PRO A 60 1.12 -8.18 -13.72
CA PRO A 60 1.90 -7.62 -14.81
C PRO A 60 3.09 -8.53 -15.14
N ALA A 61 3.59 -8.44 -16.37
CA ALA A 61 4.80 -9.15 -16.76
C ALA A 61 6.00 -8.75 -15.88
N ASN A 62 6.86 -9.72 -15.57
CA ASN A 62 8.07 -9.49 -14.76
C ASN A 62 8.97 -8.38 -15.32
N SER A 63 8.95 -8.16 -16.64
CA SER A 63 9.70 -7.08 -17.31
C SER A 63 9.26 -5.67 -16.91
N VAL A 64 8.08 -5.49 -16.32
CA VAL A 64 7.57 -4.20 -15.84
C VAL A 64 8.25 -3.78 -14.53
N PHE A 65 8.71 -4.74 -13.72
CA PHE A 65 9.26 -4.44 -12.38
C PHE A 65 10.60 -3.67 -12.42
N PRO A 66 11.63 -4.07 -13.20
CA PRO A 66 12.93 -3.39 -13.17
C PRO A 66 12.86 -1.90 -13.56
N PRO A 67 12.13 -1.49 -14.63
CA PRO A 67 11.97 -0.07 -14.96
C PRO A 67 11.27 0.73 -13.85
N ALA A 68 10.21 0.18 -13.25
CA ALA A 68 9.48 0.85 -12.16
C ALA A 68 10.38 1.08 -10.95
N LEU A 69 11.18 0.07 -10.57
CA LEU A 69 12.11 0.17 -9.45
C LEU A 69 13.25 1.17 -9.73
N SER A 70 13.77 1.19 -10.96
CA SER A 70 14.77 2.17 -11.40
C SER A 70 14.25 3.60 -11.33
N ALA A 71 13.00 3.83 -11.78
CA ALA A 71 12.34 5.12 -11.69
C ALA A 71 12.14 5.57 -10.23
N PHE A 72 11.74 4.64 -9.34
CA PHE A 72 11.63 4.91 -7.91
C PHE A 72 12.97 5.35 -7.31
N PHE A 73 14.05 4.59 -7.51
CA PHE A 73 15.36 4.94 -6.95
C PHE A 73 15.92 6.24 -7.53
N SER A 74 15.70 6.50 -8.81
CA SER A 74 16.07 7.77 -9.43
C SER A 74 15.33 8.95 -8.77
N SER A 75 14.04 8.78 -8.48
CA SER A 75 13.21 9.78 -7.79
C SER A 75 13.65 10.02 -6.35
N VAL A 76 13.99 8.96 -5.61
CA VAL A 76 14.49 9.04 -4.22
C VAL A 76 15.87 9.71 -4.17
N ALA A 77 16.75 9.43 -5.13
CA ALA A 77 18.09 10.02 -5.21
C ALA A 77 18.07 11.51 -5.57
N HIS A 78 16.97 12.01 -6.16
CA HIS A 78 16.85 13.40 -6.56
C HIS A 78 17.08 14.35 -5.36
N PRO A 79 17.94 15.40 -5.47
CA PRO A 79 18.29 16.26 -4.35
C PRO A 79 17.08 16.88 -3.63
N GLY A 80 16.07 17.31 -4.40
CA GLY A 80 14.83 17.85 -3.83
C GLY A 80 14.02 16.82 -3.01
N THR A 81 14.06 15.54 -3.38
CA THR A 81 13.41 14.47 -2.61
C THR A 81 14.21 14.19 -1.33
N ARG A 82 15.54 14.13 -1.41
CA ARG A 82 16.41 13.96 -0.23
C ARG A 82 16.22 15.08 0.80
N ALA A 83 16.12 16.34 0.34
CA ALA A 83 15.86 17.49 1.21
C ALA A 83 14.49 17.38 1.92
N ARG A 84 13.44 16.98 1.19
CA ARG A 84 12.12 16.73 1.79
C ARG A 84 12.15 15.62 2.82
N SER A 85 12.79 14.49 2.52
CA SER A 85 12.94 13.38 3.46
C SER A 85 13.70 13.78 4.73
N ALA A 86 14.78 14.55 4.61
CA ALA A 86 15.53 15.07 5.75
C ALA A 86 14.64 15.95 6.65
N SER A 87 13.88 16.88 6.06
CA SER A 87 12.95 17.72 6.82
C SER A 87 11.85 16.91 7.51
N LEU A 88 11.31 15.87 6.86
CA LEU A 88 10.33 14.98 7.50
C LEU A 88 10.92 14.22 8.68
N LEU A 89 12.16 13.73 8.58
CA LEU A 89 12.87 13.06 9.68
C LEU A 89 13.09 13.99 10.87
N GLU A 90 13.49 15.23 10.63
CA GLU A 90 13.58 16.26 11.68
C GLU A 90 12.23 16.51 12.36
N ARG A 91 11.14 16.50 11.58
CA ARG A 91 9.76 16.69 12.06
C ARG A 91 9.15 15.45 12.72
N GLY A 92 9.84 14.30 12.73
CA GLY A 92 9.39 13.10 13.45
C GLY A 92 8.93 11.93 12.58
N LEU A 93 9.22 11.92 11.28
CA LEU A 93 9.15 10.71 10.46
C LEU A 93 9.98 9.59 11.13
N GLN A 94 9.49 8.36 11.03
CA GLN A 94 10.00 7.15 11.67
C GLN A 94 9.91 7.14 13.21
N ARG A 95 9.04 7.97 13.78
CA ARG A 95 8.71 7.99 15.22
C ARG A 95 7.20 8.02 15.38
N ARG A 96 6.68 7.60 16.53
CA ARG A 96 5.25 7.80 16.86
C ARG A 96 4.98 9.31 17.04
N SER A 97 4.62 9.98 15.96
CA SER A 97 4.49 11.44 15.86
C SER A 97 3.27 11.81 15.02
N GLU A 98 2.83 13.07 15.10
CA GLU A 98 1.77 13.60 14.23
C GLU A 98 2.13 13.55 12.74
N VAL A 99 3.43 13.60 12.41
CA VAL A 99 3.89 13.44 11.02
C VAL A 99 3.56 12.04 10.51
N GLU A 100 3.80 10.99 11.29
CA GLU A 100 3.46 9.62 10.87
C GLU A 100 1.96 9.34 10.92
N LEU A 101 1.24 9.86 11.93
CA LEU A 101 -0.21 9.67 12.05
C LEU A 101 -1.00 10.37 10.94
N ARG A 102 -0.41 11.34 10.23
CA ARG A 102 -1.03 12.11 9.15
C ARG A 102 -0.06 12.31 7.99
N LEU A 103 0.64 11.24 7.60
CA LEU A 103 1.76 11.32 6.65
C LEU A 103 1.34 11.92 5.30
N GLY A 104 0.16 11.57 4.78
CA GLY A 104 -0.34 12.13 3.52
C GLY A 104 -0.43 13.65 3.54
N HIS A 105 -0.84 14.23 4.67
CA HIS A 105 -0.85 15.68 4.87
C HIS A 105 0.57 16.24 5.05
N ALA A 106 1.39 15.59 5.88
CA ALA A 106 2.73 16.06 6.20
C ALA A 106 3.63 16.17 4.97
N VAL A 107 3.56 15.23 4.02
CA VAL A 107 4.36 15.24 2.79
C VAL A 107 3.98 16.39 1.84
N ALA A 108 2.73 16.85 1.86
CA ALA A 108 2.27 17.98 1.07
C ALA A 108 2.78 19.32 1.64
N GLU A 109 2.89 19.45 2.96
CA GLU A 109 3.34 20.69 3.62
C GLU A 109 4.82 21.01 3.45
N VAL A 110 5.68 19.98 3.36
CA VAL A 110 7.12 20.14 3.10
C VAL A 110 7.45 20.42 1.64
N ALA A 111 6.44 20.47 0.77
CA ALA A 111 6.64 20.91 -0.60
C ALA A 111 7.02 22.40 -0.62
N PRO A 112 8.07 22.80 -1.35
CA PRO A 112 8.40 24.22 -1.48
C PRO A 112 7.20 24.96 -2.08
N ARG A 113 6.80 26.06 -1.44
CA ARG A 113 5.82 27.00 -2.02
C ARG A 113 6.43 27.55 -3.32
N ARG A 114 5.69 27.42 -4.42
CA ARG A 114 6.06 28.02 -5.70
C ARG A 114 5.98 29.53 -5.64
#